data_AF-A0A1Y1ZSF8-F1
#
_entry.id   AF-A0A1Y1ZSF8-F1
#
_cell.length_a   1.000
_cell.length_b   1.000
_cell.length_c   1.000
_cell.angle_alpha   90.00
_cell.angle_beta   90.00
_cell.angle_gamma   90.00
#
_symmetry.space_group_name_H-M   'P 1'
#
loop_
_entity.id
_entity.type
_entity.pdbx_description
1 polymer ?
#
loop_
_entity_poly.entity_id
_entity_poly.type
_entity_poly.pdbx_seq_one_letter_code
_entity_poly.pdbx_strand_id
1 'polypeptide(L)'
;MAGGYQGPINLLGSKYAAGSVLRFAASPPSAQPDTAVATREQISASERAMPVMAPSDDYNPGTQLAMVQSANLKEDVDKHSAFVDKSLSTTVFNIRQLLNLIRTSVTKDNKALEEELKAVEELWSELEQLFRVAKEAKDAVPRFMDKQKENMSLYHSSCMKDAMNDSQQEVDIQLKKVNIQNTLILEQQQAFLDYKASTEKKLKNLGELQERCSRLTLERGLLTTERDTFKQQVEASCASSEEGLKVVEYLQAEVSKLQVSKQELVSDNDSLRKDVSDLQNQLESMKQKISDHFEKEVSRLNDLLSKESQKCVALDSLVRTLRSGDSGMKAELDKMKELQRNQQLKFTNQANEFAAINKAKTDLQGQLTSAQDELASLSKENASLNKKIAKLGSLEAVHASLSASNDILQKDLKNQQGKVDKAEEECKKAKADMQTLEGKINKVAQESEALSQKLKKAHLNNEELEMENNELICKHAEFKKAMAGLNSAKSETNSLKQEVAKLQATIEDLEKEMVASSKVVQVAGDAGQGDEVLQGKVNVMEGEKAALEAQVQSMADDVDSWKELAERSYNEYKELRKACEAKDAQLKKLTNESMQSNGASGKVNEQTVKYWRDKYEAVLEKYSH
;
A
#
# COMPACT_ATOMS: atom_id res chain seq x y z
N MET A 1 -2.76 25.78 73.18
CA MET A 1 -3.66 25.34 74.28
C MET A 1 -2.91 24.29 75.07
N ALA A 2 -2.90 24.22 76.41
CA ALA A 2 -3.25 25.20 77.45
C ALA A 2 -1.92 25.76 78.07
N GLY A 3 -1.84 26.73 78.97
CA GLY A 3 -2.85 27.38 79.81
C GLY A 3 -2.61 27.04 81.29
N GLY A 4 -1.70 27.77 81.94
CA GLY A 4 -1.18 27.46 83.28
C GLY A 4 -0.44 28.63 83.92
N TYR A 5 -1.10 29.78 84.04
CA TYR A 5 -0.56 31.00 84.64
C TYR A 5 -0.83 31.02 86.15
N GLN A 6 0.21 31.11 86.99
CA GLN A 6 0.09 31.44 88.40
C GLN A 6 0.85 32.75 88.68
N GLY A 7 0.21 33.64 89.46
CA GLY A 7 0.63 35.02 89.65
C GLY A 7 1.72 35.24 90.71
N PRO A 8 2.17 36.49 90.88
CA PRO A 8 3.25 36.84 91.79
C PRO A 8 2.80 36.81 93.26
N ILE A 9 3.70 36.37 94.15
CA ILE A 9 3.48 36.40 95.61
C ILE A 9 4.51 37.33 96.29
N ASN A 10 3.96 38.39 96.88
CA ASN A 10 4.50 39.23 97.95
C ASN A 10 5.80 40.01 97.75
N LEU A 11 5.62 41.32 97.53
CA LEU A 11 6.54 42.36 97.98
C LEU A 11 6.66 42.38 99.51
N LEU A 12 7.82 42.00 100.04
CA LEU A 12 8.33 42.36 101.37
C LEU A 12 9.86 42.53 101.25
N GLY A 13 10.51 43.58 101.73
CA GLY A 13 9.95 44.72 102.46
C GLY A 13 10.85 45.26 103.57
N SER A 14 12.16 45.43 103.36
CA SER A 14 13.00 46.25 104.25
C SER A 14 14.33 46.66 103.61
N LYS A 15 14.69 47.93 103.78
CA LYS A 15 16.07 48.41 103.91
C LYS A 15 16.18 48.99 105.33
N TYR A 16 17.36 48.89 105.95
CA TYR A 16 17.66 49.28 107.34
C TYR A 16 17.10 48.35 108.44
N ALA A 17 17.88 47.35 108.82
CA ALA A 17 17.96 46.80 110.17
C ALA A 17 19.36 46.17 110.37
N ALA A 18 19.81 45.99 111.61
CA ALA A 18 21.17 45.54 111.93
C ALA A 18 21.21 44.20 112.67
N GLY A 19 22.41 43.61 112.67
CA GLY A 19 22.80 42.43 113.44
C GLY A 19 23.16 41.25 112.53
N SER A 20 24.18 40.45 112.78
CA SER A 20 25.31 40.44 113.74
C SER A 20 25.88 39.02 113.67
N VAL A 21 27.16 38.82 114.04
CA VAL A 21 27.80 37.50 114.19
C VAL A 21 28.03 36.71 112.88
N LEU A 22 29.28 36.74 112.41
CA LEU A 22 29.92 35.54 111.87
C LEU A 22 31.33 35.43 112.47
N ARG A 23 31.71 34.24 112.93
CA ARG A 23 33.05 33.97 113.45
C ARG A 23 34.03 33.83 112.28
N PHE A 24 35.21 34.46 112.40
CA PHE A 24 36.41 33.97 111.75
C PHE A 24 37.58 34.03 112.73
N ALA A 25 38.46 33.02 112.65
CA ALA A 25 39.67 32.93 113.45
C ALA A 25 40.90 33.04 112.53
N ALA A 26 41.83 33.92 112.87
CA ALA A 26 43.26 33.86 112.49
C ALA A 26 43.99 35.01 113.20
N SER A 27 44.94 34.72 114.08
CA SER A 27 45.74 35.74 114.75
C SER A 27 46.96 36.12 113.89
N PRO A 28 47.22 37.42 113.67
CA PRO A 28 48.57 37.92 113.36
C PRO A 28 49.39 38.06 114.66
N PRO A 29 50.73 38.00 114.59
CA PRO A 29 51.58 38.13 115.78
C PRO A 29 51.68 39.57 116.30
N SER A 30 51.83 39.73 117.62
CA SER A 30 52.12 41.03 118.24
C SER A 30 53.58 41.43 118.00
N ALA A 31 53.81 42.50 117.23
CA ALA A 31 55.11 43.16 117.19
C ALA A 31 55.33 43.99 118.46
N GLN A 32 56.53 43.92 119.04
CA GLN A 32 56.91 44.67 120.23
C GLN A 32 57.01 46.17 119.96
N PRO A 33 56.60 47.03 120.92
CA PRO A 33 57.22 48.32 121.14
C PRO A 33 58.33 48.19 122.20
N ASP A 34 59.57 48.48 121.84
CA ASP A 34 60.66 48.62 122.82
C ASP A 34 60.50 49.92 123.62
N THR A 35 59.74 49.87 124.72
CA THR A 35 59.75 50.93 125.74
C THR A 35 60.97 50.75 126.64
N ALA A 36 62.11 51.24 126.18
CA ALA A 36 63.35 51.23 126.93
C ALA A 36 63.36 52.26 128.08
N VAL A 37 64.03 51.90 129.17
CA VAL A 37 64.52 52.77 130.28
C VAL A 37 63.49 53.63 131.03
N ALA A 38 63.11 53.11 132.20
CA ALA A 38 63.15 53.86 133.46
C ALA A 38 63.47 52.88 134.59
N THR A 39 64.75 52.74 134.97
CA THR A 39 65.17 51.74 135.96
C THR A 39 64.82 52.16 137.39
N ARG A 40 64.49 51.17 138.23
CA ARG A 40 64.00 51.30 139.60
C ARG A 40 65.02 51.88 140.61
N GLU A 41 66.20 52.27 140.14
CA GLU A 41 67.33 52.72 140.96
C GLU A 41 67.33 54.23 141.22
N GLN A 42 66.67 55.04 140.38
CA GLN A 42 66.65 56.51 140.54
C GLN A 42 65.59 57.05 141.53
N ILE A 43 64.71 56.19 142.07
CA ILE A 43 63.71 56.58 143.09
C ILE A 43 64.22 56.28 144.52
N SER A 44 65.22 55.40 144.67
CA SER A 44 65.74 54.96 145.97
C SER A 44 66.79 55.89 146.60
N ALA A 45 66.83 57.16 146.19
CA ALA A 45 67.90 58.11 146.53
C ALA A 45 67.45 59.37 147.30
N SER A 46 66.15 59.51 147.62
CA SER A 46 65.61 60.66 148.36
C SER A 46 65.20 60.37 149.82
N GLU A 47 65.27 59.11 150.27
CA GLU A 47 64.93 58.71 151.65
C GLU A 47 66.15 58.13 152.38
N ARG A 48 67.09 58.99 152.79
CA ARG A 48 68.16 58.64 153.73
C ARG A 48 68.35 59.70 154.80
N ALA A 49 67.91 59.35 156.01
CA ALA A 49 68.36 59.83 157.32
C ALA A 49 68.94 61.26 157.42
N MET A 50 68.12 62.18 157.93
CA MET A 50 68.61 63.32 158.73
C MET A 50 68.76 62.85 160.19
N PRO A 51 69.99 62.80 160.77
CA PRO A 51 70.17 62.47 162.17
C PRO A 51 69.67 63.58 163.10
N VAL A 52 69.25 63.21 164.32
CA VAL A 52 69.04 64.19 165.39
C VAL A 52 70.41 64.75 165.80
N MET A 53 70.65 66.04 165.53
CA MET A 53 71.94 66.67 165.77
C MET A 53 72.19 66.89 167.27
N ALA A 54 73.33 66.41 167.75
CA ALA A 54 74.03 67.01 168.89
C ALA A 54 74.51 68.42 168.49
N PRO A 55 74.87 69.31 169.43
CA PRO A 55 75.38 70.65 169.08
C PRO A 55 76.77 70.55 168.41
N SER A 56 76.78 70.45 167.09
CA SER A 56 77.97 70.45 166.22
C SER A 56 78.38 71.86 165.78
N ASP A 57 79.63 71.97 165.33
CA ASP A 57 80.38 73.20 165.12
C ASP A 57 79.96 74.04 163.89
N ASP A 58 78.69 73.95 163.46
CA ASP A 58 78.16 74.50 162.20
C ASP A 58 78.00 76.04 162.17
N TYR A 59 78.49 76.74 163.20
CA TYR A 59 78.58 78.20 163.20
C TYR A 59 79.78 78.65 162.35
N ASN A 60 79.58 79.59 161.43
CA ASN A 60 80.64 80.27 160.68
C ASN A 60 81.73 80.80 161.66
N PRO A 61 83.04 80.69 161.33
CA PRO A 61 84.12 81.12 162.22
C PRO A 61 84.02 82.58 162.72
N GLY A 62 83.36 83.49 161.98
CA GLY A 62 83.05 84.84 162.48
C GLY A 62 82.07 84.82 163.66
N THR A 63 81.02 84.00 163.56
CA THR A 63 80.04 83.74 164.63
C THR A 63 80.69 83.05 165.84
N GLN A 64 81.56 82.05 165.63
CA GLN A 64 82.29 81.38 166.71
C GLN A 64 83.21 82.36 167.47
N LEU A 65 83.95 83.21 166.75
CA LEU A 65 84.83 84.21 167.35
C LEU A 65 84.06 85.20 168.25
N ALA A 66 82.88 85.65 167.81
CA ALA A 66 82.01 86.52 168.60
C ALA A 66 81.46 85.83 169.87
N MET A 67 81.14 84.53 169.80
CA MET A 67 80.76 83.77 171.00
C MET A 67 81.91 83.67 172.02
N VAL A 68 83.14 83.37 171.57
CA VAL A 68 84.33 83.28 172.44
C VAL A 68 84.67 84.64 173.07
N GLN A 69 84.66 85.71 172.29
CA GLN A 69 84.94 87.06 172.80
C GLN A 69 83.85 87.55 173.79
N SER A 70 82.58 87.18 173.57
CA SER A 70 81.47 87.46 174.51
C SER A 70 81.63 86.71 175.84
N ALA A 71 82.12 85.46 175.82
CA ALA A 71 82.42 84.71 177.04
C ALA A 71 83.54 85.38 177.86
N ASN A 72 84.64 85.77 177.21
CA ASN A 72 85.75 86.50 177.85
C ASN A 72 85.29 87.84 178.44
N LEU A 73 84.40 88.56 177.74
CA LEU A 73 83.85 89.83 178.20
C LEU A 73 83.09 89.68 179.52
N LYS A 74 82.31 88.61 179.67
CA LYS A 74 81.59 88.31 180.90
C LYS A 74 82.57 88.07 182.07
N GLU A 75 83.63 87.30 181.84
CA GLU A 75 84.61 86.99 182.88
C GLU A 75 85.35 88.25 183.41
N ASP A 76 85.67 89.22 182.52
CA ASP A 76 86.24 90.51 182.93
C ASP A 76 85.28 91.33 183.82
N VAL A 77 83.97 91.30 183.52
CA VAL A 77 82.91 92.00 184.27
C VAL A 77 82.70 91.37 185.64
N ASP A 78 82.59 90.04 185.71
CA ASP A 78 82.41 89.28 186.96
C ASP A 78 83.60 89.55 187.92
N LYS A 79 84.83 89.62 187.40
CA LYS A 79 86.04 90.00 188.16
C LYS A 79 85.97 91.43 188.71
N HIS A 80 85.51 92.40 187.92
CA HIS A 80 85.41 93.80 188.37
C HIS A 80 84.34 93.97 189.46
N SER A 81 83.18 93.31 189.35
CA SER A 81 82.15 93.35 190.41
C SER A 81 82.71 92.81 191.73
N ALA A 82 83.34 91.63 191.71
CA ALA A 82 83.88 91.00 192.91
C ALA A 82 84.98 91.83 193.60
N PHE A 83 85.78 92.60 192.84
CA PHE A 83 86.77 93.52 193.40
C PHE A 83 86.13 94.72 194.13
N VAL A 84 85.09 95.31 193.53
CA VAL A 84 84.36 96.44 194.11
C VAL A 84 83.65 96.01 195.39
N ASP A 85 82.86 94.93 195.33
CA ASP A 85 82.07 94.44 196.48
C ASP A 85 82.97 94.13 197.69
N LYS A 86 84.09 93.45 197.47
CA LYS A 86 85.05 93.10 198.53
C LYS A 86 85.70 94.33 199.18
N SER A 87 86.13 95.29 198.37
CA SER A 87 86.80 96.50 198.86
C SER A 87 85.83 97.39 199.63
N LEU A 88 84.63 97.62 199.07
CA LEU A 88 83.59 98.46 199.65
C LEU A 88 83.08 97.88 200.98
N SER A 89 82.90 96.55 201.06
CA SER A 89 82.54 95.86 202.30
C SER A 89 83.62 95.99 203.40
N THR A 90 84.90 95.88 203.03
CA THR A 90 86.03 95.96 203.98
C THR A 90 86.11 97.35 204.62
N THR A 91 86.10 98.40 203.80
CA THR A 91 86.19 99.79 204.28
C THR A 91 84.96 100.21 205.10
N VAL A 92 83.74 99.78 204.72
CA VAL A 92 82.52 100.02 205.51
C VAL A 92 82.57 99.33 206.88
N PHE A 93 83.24 98.18 207.01
CA PHE A 93 83.46 97.52 208.30
C PHE A 93 84.42 98.32 209.20
N ASN A 94 85.54 98.80 208.65
CA ASN A 94 86.54 99.56 209.40
C ASN A 94 85.99 100.90 209.91
N ILE A 95 85.27 101.65 209.06
CA ILE A 95 84.56 102.89 209.42
C ILE A 95 83.58 102.67 210.59
N ARG A 96 82.89 101.52 210.63
CA ARG A 96 81.98 101.17 211.73
C ARG A 96 82.70 100.85 213.05
N GLN A 97 83.91 100.31 213.02
CA GLN A 97 84.70 100.12 214.25
C GLN A 97 85.18 101.46 214.81
N LEU A 98 85.72 102.34 213.97
CA LEU A 98 86.22 103.66 214.36
C LEU A 98 85.11 104.54 214.96
N LEU A 99 83.91 104.54 214.36
CA LEU A 99 82.72 105.20 214.92
C LEU A 99 82.30 104.66 216.30
N ASN A 100 82.52 103.38 216.58
CA ASN A 100 82.25 102.79 217.90
C ASN A 100 83.30 103.22 218.94
N LEU A 101 84.57 103.31 218.56
CA LEU A 101 85.65 103.77 219.45
C LEU A 101 85.42 105.23 219.90
N ILE A 102 85.13 106.13 218.96
CA ILE A 102 84.75 107.53 219.23
C ILE A 102 83.51 107.59 220.15
N ARG A 103 82.53 106.70 219.95
CA ARG A 103 81.33 106.65 220.82
C ARG A 103 81.66 106.20 222.25
N THR A 104 82.70 105.40 222.46
CA THR A 104 83.11 104.95 223.80
C THR A 104 84.00 105.92 224.56
N SER A 105 84.78 106.79 223.90
CA SER A 105 85.62 107.79 224.59
C SER A 105 84.77 108.89 225.25
N VAL A 106 83.81 109.44 224.51
CA VAL A 106 82.95 110.59 224.87
C VAL A 106 82.09 110.38 226.14
N THR A 107 82.03 109.17 226.71
CA THR A 107 81.08 108.79 227.78
C THR A 107 81.70 108.57 229.17
N LYS A 108 82.93 109.03 229.42
CA LYS A 108 83.53 109.08 230.79
C LYS A 108 84.23 110.41 231.08
N ASP A 109 84.18 110.83 232.35
CA ASP A 109 84.43 112.22 232.74
C ASP A 109 85.86 112.77 232.52
N ASN A 110 85.92 113.87 231.78
CA ASN A 110 86.67 115.08 232.12
C ASN A 110 88.14 114.92 232.61
N LYS A 111 88.99 114.25 231.80
CA LYS A 111 90.43 114.61 231.60
C LYS A 111 91.17 113.79 230.51
N ALA A 112 90.76 113.92 229.25
CA ALA A 112 91.60 113.64 228.07
C ALA A 112 91.00 114.33 226.84
N LEU A 113 91.83 114.80 225.88
CA LEU A 113 91.35 115.37 224.61
C LEU A 113 92.16 114.91 223.38
N GLU A 114 93.21 114.11 223.56
CA GLU A 114 94.13 113.72 222.46
C GLU A 114 93.71 112.42 221.74
N GLU A 115 93.11 111.45 222.43
CA GLU A 115 92.75 110.16 221.82
C GLU A 115 91.61 110.27 220.80
N GLU A 116 90.70 111.23 220.98
CA GLU A 116 89.51 111.38 220.12
C GLU A 116 89.84 111.90 218.72
N LEU A 117 90.90 112.73 218.61
CA LEU A 117 91.27 113.38 217.34
C LEU A 117 91.87 112.37 216.34
N LYS A 118 92.64 111.40 216.84
CA LYS A 118 93.30 110.38 216.02
C LYS A 118 92.29 109.42 215.34
N ALA A 119 91.22 109.05 216.05
CA ALA A 119 90.20 108.16 215.50
C ALA A 119 89.39 108.80 214.35
N VAL A 120 89.39 110.13 214.24
CA VAL A 120 88.76 110.86 213.13
C VAL A 120 89.64 110.85 211.88
N GLU A 121 90.97 110.98 212.02
CA GLU A 121 91.90 110.92 210.88
C GLU A 121 91.92 109.53 210.23
N GLU A 122 91.93 108.46 211.03
CA GLU A 122 91.87 107.08 210.54
C GLU A 122 90.55 106.81 209.76
N LEU A 123 89.44 107.43 210.17
CA LEU A 123 88.15 107.30 209.50
C LEU A 123 88.10 108.06 208.17
N TRP A 124 88.78 109.21 208.06
CA TRP A 124 88.90 109.95 206.80
C TRP A 124 89.70 109.19 205.75
N SER A 125 90.81 108.56 206.14
CA SER A 125 91.67 107.75 205.26
C SER A 125 90.90 106.61 204.58
N GLU A 126 90.08 105.88 205.35
CA GLU A 126 89.18 104.84 204.83
C GLU A 126 88.14 105.42 203.85
N LEU A 127 87.59 106.61 204.13
CA LEU A 127 86.62 107.25 203.23
C LEU A 127 87.23 107.58 201.85
N GLU A 128 88.46 108.08 201.81
CA GLU A 128 89.18 108.33 200.55
C GLU A 128 89.50 107.05 199.77
N GLN A 129 89.80 105.96 200.46
CA GLN A 129 90.01 104.65 199.83
C GLN A 129 88.74 104.13 199.13
N LEU A 130 87.56 104.31 199.74
CA LEU A 130 86.27 103.98 199.13
C LEU A 130 86.01 104.80 197.85
N PHE A 131 86.35 106.09 197.86
CA PHE A 131 86.21 106.96 196.69
C PHE A 131 87.12 106.58 195.51
N ARG A 132 88.32 106.03 195.75
CA ARG A 132 89.17 105.49 194.67
C ARG A 132 88.51 104.32 193.96
N VAL A 133 88.06 103.31 194.71
CA VAL A 133 87.43 102.09 194.15
C VAL A 133 86.18 102.45 193.36
N ALA A 134 85.34 103.35 193.88
CA ALA A 134 84.15 103.84 193.17
C ALA A 134 84.48 104.56 191.85
N LYS A 135 85.62 105.24 191.76
CA LYS A 135 86.09 105.89 190.53
C LYS A 135 86.62 104.89 189.52
N GLU A 136 87.44 103.93 189.94
CA GLU A 136 87.99 102.88 189.07
C GLU A 136 86.87 102.02 188.44
N ALA A 137 85.84 101.69 189.22
CA ALA A 137 84.64 101.01 188.72
C ALA A 137 83.90 101.84 187.65
N LYS A 138 83.74 103.15 187.86
CA LYS A 138 83.08 104.07 186.92
C LYS A 138 83.82 104.17 185.59
N ASP A 139 85.14 104.20 185.61
CA ASP A 139 85.96 104.34 184.40
C ASP A 139 86.07 103.02 183.59
N ALA A 140 85.73 101.87 184.20
CA ALA A 140 85.71 100.56 183.54
C ALA A 140 84.43 100.30 182.70
N VAL A 141 83.25 100.68 183.21
CA VAL A 141 81.94 100.34 182.59
C VAL A 141 81.82 100.70 181.10
N PRO A 142 82.23 101.89 180.60
CA PRO A 142 82.11 102.22 179.19
C PRO A 142 82.87 101.26 178.27
N ARG A 143 84.06 100.81 178.69
CA ARG A 143 84.92 99.90 177.91
C ARG A 143 84.30 98.52 177.72
N PHE A 144 83.45 98.07 178.64
CA PHE A 144 82.72 96.82 178.48
C PHE A 144 81.60 96.93 177.44
N MET A 145 80.88 98.06 177.41
CA MET A 145 79.81 98.29 176.44
C MET A 145 80.33 98.35 175.00
N ASP A 146 81.47 98.99 174.77
CA ASP A 146 82.09 99.06 173.43
C ASP A 146 82.54 97.67 172.95
N LYS A 147 83.22 96.88 173.79
CA LYS A 147 83.57 95.46 173.49
C LYS A 147 82.31 94.61 173.19
N GLN A 148 81.20 94.85 173.88
CA GLN A 148 79.94 94.12 173.64
C GLN A 148 79.34 94.47 172.27
N LYS A 149 79.37 95.75 171.91
CA LYS A 149 78.85 96.27 170.63
C LYS A 149 79.63 95.73 169.43
N GLU A 150 80.95 95.67 169.53
CA GLU A 150 81.82 95.11 168.49
C GLU A 150 81.53 93.61 168.26
N ASN A 151 81.37 92.84 169.34
CA ASN A 151 80.94 91.44 169.31
C ASN A 151 79.62 91.22 168.56
N MET A 152 78.58 91.96 168.92
CA MET A 152 77.27 91.85 168.27
C MET A 152 77.34 92.24 166.78
N SER A 153 78.19 93.21 166.42
CA SER A 153 78.41 93.58 165.02
C SER A 153 79.06 92.47 164.20
N LEU A 154 80.03 91.74 164.76
CA LEU A 154 80.66 90.58 164.12
C LEU A 154 79.65 89.43 163.92
N TYR A 155 78.90 89.09 164.96
CA TYR A 155 77.86 88.05 164.93
C TYR A 155 76.83 88.31 163.81
N HIS A 156 76.23 89.50 163.79
CA HIS A 156 75.21 89.84 162.78
C HIS A 156 75.77 89.89 161.34
N SER A 157 76.99 90.40 161.16
CA SER A 157 77.65 90.46 159.84
C SER A 157 77.95 89.07 159.29
N SER A 158 78.32 88.12 160.16
CA SER A 158 78.54 86.73 159.79
C SER A 158 77.23 86.08 159.31
N CYS A 159 76.19 86.09 160.15
CA CYS A 159 74.90 85.46 159.82
C CYS A 159 74.21 86.05 158.58
N MET A 160 74.35 87.36 158.31
CA MET A 160 73.83 87.95 157.06
C MET A 160 74.52 87.41 155.81
N LYS A 161 75.83 87.17 155.87
CA LYS A 161 76.60 86.67 154.73
C LYS A 161 76.21 85.23 154.38
N ASP A 162 76.00 84.40 155.40
CA ASP A 162 75.60 83.00 155.23
C ASP A 162 74.20 82.94 154.58
N ALA A 163 73.22 83.70 155.11
CA ALA A 163 71.88 83.78 154.53
C ALA A 163 71.84 84.31 153.08
N MET A 164 72.76 85.20 152.69
CA MET A 164 72.92 85.62 151.30
C MET A 164 73.47 84.51 150.39
N ASN A 165 74.45 83.73 150.87
CA ASN A 165 75.01 82.61 150.11
C ASN A 165 73.94 81.51 149.87
N ASP A 166 73.16 81.17 150.90
CA ASP A 166 72.10 80.16 150.80
C ASP A 166 71.00 80.61 149.83
N SER A 167 70.57 81.88 149.91
CA SER A 167 69.59 82.44 148.98
C SER A 167 70.08 82.47 147.53
N GLN A 168 71.39 82.65 147.27
CA GLN A 168 71.95 82.59 145.92
C GLN A 168 72.00 81.14 145.40
N GLN A 169 72.39 80.18 146.24
CA GLN A 169 72.41 78.76 145.87
C GLN A 169 71.02 78.24 145.48
N GLU A 170 69.98 78.62 146.22
CA GLU A 170 68.60 78.24 145.92
C GLU A 170 68.13 78.83 144.57
N VAL A 171 68.47 80.09 144.27
CA VAL A 171 68.18 80.71 142.96
C VAL A 171 68.87 79.95 141.82
N ASP A 172 70.14 79.60 141.98
CA ASP A 172 70.90 78.81 141.00
C ASP A 172 70.30 77.40 140.80
N ILE A 173 69.76 76.78 141.85
CA ILE A 173 69.08 75.49 141.79
C ILE A 173 67.74 75.60 141.04
N GLN A 174 66.92 76.59 141.34
CA GLN A 174 65.64 76.80 140.64
C GLN A 174 65.87 77.16 139.17
N LEU A 175 66.90 77.94 138.83
CA LEU A 175 67.25 78.24 137.44
C LEU A 175 67.65 76.98 136.66
N LYS A 176 68.48 76.10 137.25
CA LYS A 176 68.85 74.81 136.65
C LYS A 176 67.62 73.92 136.44
N LYS A 177 66.72 73.87 137.42
CA LYS A 177 65.47 73.09 137.38
C LYS A 177 64.53 73.59 136.26
N VAL A 178 64.33 74.89 136.12
CA VAL A 178 63.55 75.49 135.03
C VAL A 178 64.16 75.16 133.66
N ASN A 179 65.49 75.23 133.54
CA ASN A 179 66.17 74.90 132.28
C ASN A 179 65.99 73.42 131.90
N ILE A 180 66.14 72.49 132.85
CA ILE A 180 65.89 71.06 132.65
C ILE A 180 64.43 70.80 132.24
N GLN A 181 63.46 71.44 132.91
CA GLN A 181 62.04 71.33 132.55
C GLN A 181 61.76 71.85 131.14
N ASN A 182 62.37 72.95 130.72
CA ASN A 182 62.22 73.52 129.39
C ASN A 182 62.80 72.59 128.31
N THR A 183 63.99 72.03 128.52
CA THR A 183 64.59 71.03 127.62
C THR A 183 63.69 69.80 127.47
N LEU A 184 63.18 69.25 128.58
CA LEU A 184 62.28 68.08 128.55
C LEU A 184 60.98 68.36 127.78
N ILE A 185 60.41 69.57 127.90
CA ILE A 185 59.22 69.99 127.14
C ILE A 185 59.53 70.04 125.64
N LEU A 186 60.68 70.58 125.24
CA LEU A 186 61.10 70.65 123.83
C LEU A 186 61.38 69.26 123.25
N GLU A 187 62.03 68.36 124.00
CA GLU A 187 62.24 66.96 123.60
C GLU A 187 60.91 66.21 123.43
N GLN A 188 59.95 66.38 124.34
CA GLN A 188 58.62 65.79 124.21
C GLN A 188 57.83 66.34 123.02
N GLN A 189 57.93 67.65 122.73
CA GLN A 189 57.32 68.25 121.54
C GLN A 189 57.92 67.68 120.25
N GLN A 190 59.25 67.55 120.17
CA GLN A 190 59.92 66.97 119.01
C GLN A 190 59.54 65.50 118.82
N ALA A 191 59.57 64.69 119.88
CA ALA A 191 59.16 63.29 119.83
C ALA A 191 57.69 63.12 119.38
N PHE A 192 56.80 64.03 119.78
CA PHE A 192 55.40 64.03 119.31
C PHE A 192 55.28 64.42 117.83
N LEU A 193 56.07 65.37 117.34
CA LEU A 193 56.11 65.73 115.91
C LEU A 193 56.65 64.58 115.05
N ASP A 194 57.72 63.91 115.49
CA ASP A 194 58.29 62.75 114.80
C ASP A 194 57.32 61.55 114.80
N TYR A 195 56.64 61.31 115.93
CA TYR A 195 55.56 60.32 116.00
C TYR A 195 54.40 60.67 115.05
N LYS A 196 54.00 61.94 114.97
CA LYS A 196 52.96 62.41 114.04
C LYS A 196 53.38 62.19 112.58
N ALA A 197 54.58 62.59 112.18
CA ALA A 197 55.09 62.38 110.83
C ALA A 197 55.19 60.88 110.47
N SER A 198 55.63 60.04 111.42
CA SER A 198 55.70 58.59 111.29
C SER A 198 54.32 57.94 111.14
N THR A 199 53.33 58.38 111.91
CA THR A 199 51.95 57.87 111.84
C THR A 199 51.21 58.37 110.60
N GLU A 200 51.39 59.62 110.19
CA GLU A 200 50.81 60.18 108.95
C GLU A 200 51.34 59.44 107.71
N LYS A 201 52.65 59.14 107.66
CA LYS A 201 53.23 58.29 106.61
C LYS A 201 52.66 56.86 106.61
N LYS A 202 52.50 56.24 107.79
CA LYS A 202 51.86 54.91 107.92
C LYS A 202 50.40 54.93 107.46
N LEU A 203 49.66 56.00 107.76
CA LEU A 203 48.24 56.14 107.41
C LEU A 203 48.05 56.37 105.91
N LYS A 204 48.94 57.15 105.27
CA LYS A 204 49.01 57.27 103.80
C LYS A 204 49.32 55.92 103.13
N ASN A 205 50.32 55.19 103.63
CA ASN A 205 50.65 53.85 103.13
C ASN A 205 49.47 52.86 103.29
N LEU A 206 48.70 52.94 104.38
CA LEU A 206 47.50 52.13 104.58
C LEU A 206 46.39 52.48 103.58
N GLY A 207 46.20 53.76 103.25
CA GLY A 207 45.28 54.20 102.19
C GLY A 207 45.67 53.65 100.82
N GLU A 208 46.94 53.79 100.44
CA GLU A 208 47.47 53.25 99.18
C GLU A 208 47.34 51.72 99.10
N LEU A 209 47.55 51.02 100.21
CA LEU A 209 47.39 49.57 100.29
C LEU A 209 45.91 49.15 100.24
N GLN A 210 45.01 49.90 100.87
CA GLN A 210 43.57 49.69 100.79
C GLN A 210 43.06 49.89 99.36
N GLU A 211 43.46 50.97 98.68
CA GLU A 211 43.15 51.17 97.26
C GLU A 211 43.65 50.02 96.40
N ARG A 212 44.89 49.55 96.61
CA ARG A 212 45.45 48.43 95.87
C ARG A 212 44.65 47.14 96.11
N CYS A 213 44.23 46.87 97.34
CA CYS A 213 43.34 45.74 97.66
C CYS A 213 41.96 45.88 97.00
N SER A 214 41.38 47.08 96.95
CA SER A 214 40.12 47.33 96.24
C SER A 214 40.25 47.11 94.72
N ARG A 215 41.32 47.61 94.09
CA ARG A 215 41.60 47.38 92.65
C ARG A 215 41.77 45.90 92.35
N LEU A 216 42.65 45.20 93.08
CA LEU A 216 42.85 43.75 92.93
C LEU A 216 41.58 42.93 93.18
N THR A 217 40.69 43.37 94.08
CA THR A 217 39.40 42.71 94.33
C THR A 217 38.45 42.88 93.13
N LEU A 218 38.43 44.06 92.50
CA LEU A 218 37.64 44.34 91.31
C LEU A 218 38.19 43.62 90.07
N GLU A 219 39.51 43.66 89.86
CA GLU A 219 40.21 42.90 88.81
C GLU A 219 39.94 41.39 88.92
N ARG A 220 40.02 40.82 90.13
CA ARG A 220 39.63 39.40 90.38
C ARG A 220 38.16 39.16 90.06
N GLY A 221 37.28 40.13 90.32
CA GLY A 221 35.87 40.06 89.93
C GLY A 221 35.69 39.98 88.41
N LEU A 222 36.32 40.89 87.67
CA LEU A 222 36.30 40.92 86.21
C LEU A 222 36.85 39.62 85.60
N LEU A 223 38.01 39.16 86.05
CA LEU A 223 38.63 37.90 85.61
C LEU A 223 37.75 36.67 85.92
N THR A 224 36.97 36.71 87.01
CA THR A 224 35.99 35.65 87.31
C THR A 224 34.83 35.68 86.31
N THR A 225 34.25 36.85 86.02
CA THR A 225 33.18 36.97 85.02
C THR A 225 33.64 36.66 83.60
N GLU A 226 34.88 36.99 83.25
CA GLU A 226 35.49 36.67 81.96
C GLU A 226 35.72 35.16 81.80
N ARG A 227 36.31 34.51 82.81
CA ARG A 227 36.43 33.04 82.89
C ARG A 227 35.07 32.35 82.73
N ASP A 228 34.05 32.83 83.42
CA ASP A 228 32.72 32.22 83.39
C ASP A 228 32.01 32.45 82.04
N THR A 229 32.30 33.57 81.37
CA THR A 229 31.87 33.83 79.98
C THR A 229 32.55 32.88 79.00
N PHE A 230 33.88 32.71 79.09
CA PHE A 230 34.61 31.73 78.26
C PHE A 230 34.13 30.29 78.51
N LYS A 231 33.83 29.93 79.77
CA LYS A 231 33.25 28.62 80.11
C LYS A 231 31.91 28.40 79.39
N GLN A 232 31.00 29.39 79.42
CA GLN A 232 29.72 29.31 78.70
C GLN A 232 29.91 29.22 77.18
N GLN A 233 30.88 29.94 76.60
CA GLN A 233 31.19 29.85 75.16
C GLN A 233 31.71 28.47 74.77
N VAL A 234 32.58 27.85 75.60
CA VAL A 234 33.05 26.48 75.39
C VAL A 234 31.90 25.48 75.52
N GLU A 235 31.05 25.59 76.55
CA GLU A 235 29.89 24.71 76.75
C GLU A 235 28.89 24.80 75.57
N ALA A 236 28.62 26.00 75.07
CA ALA A 236 27.77 26.20 73.88
C ALA A 236 28.41 25.64 72.59
N SER A 237 29.73 25.81 72.41
CA SER A 237 30.48 25.26 71.27
C SER A 237 30.51 23.73 71.31
N CYS A 238 30.65 23.12 72.49
CA CYS A 238 30.56 21.67 72.66
C CYS A 238 29.16 21.14 72.32
N ALA A 239 28.09 21.79 72.79
CA ALA A 239 26.72 21.39 72.47
C ALA A 239 26.43 21.48 70.95
N SER A 240 26.83 22.58 70.31
CA SER A 240 26.70 22.76 68.85
C SER A 240 27.53 21.73 68.05
N SER A 241 28.72 21.35 68.56
CA SER A 241 29.53 20.28 67.97
C SER A 241 28.88 18.89 68.12
N GLU A 242 28.21 18.62 69.25
CA GLU A 242 27.46 17.37 69.47
C GLU A 242 26.22 17.27 68.56
N GLU A 243 25.51 18.38 68.33
CA GLU A 243 24.44 18.46 67.33
C GLU A 243 24.99 18.26 65.91
N GLY A 244 26.13 18.88 65.59
CA GLY A 244 26.83 18.69 64.32
C GLY A 244 27.24 17.23 64.08
N LEU A 245 27.74 16.54 65.10
CA LEU A 245 28.07 15.11 65.03
C LEU A 245 26.85 14.24 64.74
N LYS A 246 25.70 14.50 65.41
CA LYS A 246 24.44 13.77 65.15
C LYS A 246 23.94 13.98 63.72
N VAL A 247 24.12 15.18 63.15
CA VAL A 247 23.82 15.46 61.74
C VAL A 247 24.77 14.70 60.81
N VAL A 248 26.07 14.63 61.13
CA VAL A 248 27.06 13.84 60.36
C VAL A 248 26.74 12.35 60.41
N GLU A 249 26.40 11.79 61.57
CA GLU A 249 25.99 10.38 61.72
C GLU A 249 24.73 10.07 60.90
N TYR A 250 23.72 10.93 60.95
CA TYR A 250 22.50 10.80 60.14
C TYR A 250 22.80 10.83 58.63
N LEU A 251 23.60 11.81 58.18
CA LEU A 251 24.00 11.92 56.77
C LEU A 251 24.85 10.73 56.31
N GLN A 252 25.75 10.22 57.16
CA GLN A 252 26.55 9.03 56.86
C GLN A 252 25.70 7.76 56.78
N ALA A 253 24.68 7.62 57.62
CA ALA A 253 23.70 6.55 57.51
C ALA A 253 22.87 6.64 56.21
N GLU A 254 22.45 7.85 55.80
CA GLU A 254 21.70 8.04 54.57
C GLU A 254 22.55 7.80 53.31
N VAL A 255 23.80 8.29 53.29
CA VAL A 255 24.78 7.97 52.24
C VAL A 255 24.99 6.45 52.12
N SER A 256 25.04 5.74 53.25
CA SER A 256 25.18 4.28 53.26
C SER A 256 23.97 3.58 52.63
N LYS A 257 22.74 4.02 52.91
CA LYS A 257 21.52 3.50 52.24
C LYS A 257 21.53 3.77 50.73
N LEU A 258 21.87 5.00 50.33
CA LEU A 258 21.96 5.39 48.92
C LEU A 258 23.03 4.59 48.17
N GLN A 259 24.13 4.22 48.85
CA GLN A 259 25.16 3.37 48.28
C GLN A 259 24.72 1.91 48.10
N VAL A 260 23.92 1.36 49.02
CA VAL A 260 23.29 0.03 48.86
C VAL A 260 22.28 0.05 47.71
N SER A 261 21.36 1.01 47.69
CA SER A 261 20.37 1.15 46.62
C SER A 261 21.00 1.36 45.23
N LYS A 262 22.14 2.06 45.17
CA LYS A 262 22.95 2.16 43.95
C LYS A 262 23.53 0.81 43.51
N GLN A 263 23.94 -0.06 44.43
CA GLN A 263 24.45 -1.40 44.09
C GLN A 263 23.33 -2.31 43.58
N GLU A 264 22.14 -2.25 44.19
CA GLU A 264 20.93 -2.96 43.73
C GLU A 264 20.56 -2.53 42.29
N LEU A 265 20.43 -1.23 42.04
CA LEU A 265 20.12 -0.68 40.71
C LEU A 265 21.18 -0.97 39.63
N VAL A 266 22.44 -1.21 40.01
CA VAL A 266 23.49 -1.69 39.09
C VAL A 266 23.30 -3.17 38.77
N SER A 267 23.02 -4.01 39.78
CA SER A 267 22.71 -5.44 39.59
C SER A 267 21.49 -5.64 38.69
N ASP A 268 20.43 -4.86 38.88
CA ASP A 268 19.23 -4.88 38.03
C ASP A 268 19.55 -4.44 36.59
N ASN A 269 20.40 -3.43 36.41
CA ASN A 269 20.85 -3.00 35.08
C ASN A 269 21.64 -4.11 34.36
N ASP A 270 22.54 -4.80 35.04
CA ASP A 270 23.33 -5.87 34.44
C ASP A 270 22.49 -7.13 34.15
N SER A 271 21.44 -7.41 34.94
CA SER A 271 20.43 -8.42 34.60
C SER A 271 19.64 -8.01 33.34
N LEU A 272 19.09 -6.79 33.30
CA LEU A 272 18.33 -6.30 32.13
C LEU A 272 19.17 -6.25 30.85
N ARG A 273 20.47 -5.92 30.96
CA ARG A 273 21.42 -5.99 29.84
C ARG A 273 21.62 -7.42 29.33
N LYS A 274 21.68 -8.39 30.23
CA LYS A 274 21.74 -9.81 29.88
C LYS A 274 20.44 -10.25 29.20
N ASP A 275 19.28 -9.92 29.75
CA ASP A 275 17.97 -10.27 29.18
C ASP A 275 17.79 -9.67 27.77
N VAL A 276 18.25 -8.43 27.56
CA VAL A 276 18.28 -7.79 26.23
C VAL A 276 19.23 -8.52 25.28
N SER A 277 20.40 -8.97 25.73
CA SER A 277 21.34 -9.76 24.91
C SER A 277 20.75 -11.14 24.54
N ASP A 278 20.11 -11.83 25.48
CA ASP A 278 19.47 -13.13 25.25
C ASP A 278 18.27 -12.99 24.30
N LEU A 279 17.48 -11.90 24.41
CA LEU A 279 16.42 -11.57 23.44
C LEU A 279 16.96 -11.22 22.05
N GLN A 280 18.10 -10.52 21.95
CA GLN A 280 18.77 -10.24 20.66
C GLN A 280 19.26 -11.55 20.01
N ASN A 281 19.86 -12.45 20.79
CA ASN A 281 20.29 -13.77 20.31
C ASN A 281 19.10 -14.63 19.85
N GLN A 282 17.97 -14.61 20.57
CA GLN A 282 16.74 -15.28 20.15
C GLN A 282 16.16 -14.67 18.87
N LEU A 283 16.14 -13.34 18.75
CA LEU A 283 15.67 -12.64 17.56
C LEU A 283 16.50 -13.01 16.32
N GLU A 284 17.84 -13.03 16.44
CA GLU A 284 18.71 -13.41 15.31
C GLU A 284 18.56 -14.90 14.95
N SER A 285 18.41 -15.78 15.94
CA SER A 285 18.09 -17.20 15.70
C SER A 285 16.74 -17.37 14.97
N MET A 286 15.73 -16.56 15.31
CA MET A 286 14.43 -16.60 14.63
C MET A 286 14.49 -16.01 13.22
N LYS A 287 15.19 -14.88 13.00
CA LYS A 287 15.45 -14.34 11.66
C LYS A 287 16.14 -15.37 10.77
N GLN A 288 17.19 -16.03 11.26
CA GLN A 288 17.90 -17.05 10.49
C GLN A 288 16.97 -18.21 10.13
N LYS A 289 16.21 -18.75 11.09
CA LYS A 289 15.22 -19.82 10.83
C LYS A 289 14.16 -19.42 9.78
N ILE A 290 13.71 -18.15 9.79
CA ILE A 290 12.76 -17.62 8.82
C ILE A 290 13.42 -17.46 7.44
N SER A 291 14.66 -16.97 7.38
CA SER A 291 15.45 -16.87 6.14
C SER A 291 15.69 -18.24 5.53
N ASP A 292 16.22 -19.18 6.32
CA ASP A 292 16.39 -20.59 5.98
C ASP A 292 15.12 -21.23 5.42
N HIS A 293 13.96 -20.94 6.01
CA HIS A 293 12.67 -21.47 5.59
C HIS A 293 12.27 -20.90 4.22
N PHE A 294 12.33 -19.58 4.05
CA PHE A 294 11.99 -18.96 2.76
C PHE A 294 12.99 -19.27 1.66
N GLU A 295 14.28 -19.42 1.94
CA GLU A 295 15.29 -19.84 0.96
C GLU A 295 15.05 -21.28 0.48
N LYS A 296 14.69 -22.20 1.40
CA LYS A 296 14.28 -23.57 1.05
C LYS A 296 12.98 -23.59 0.25
N GLU A 297 12.00 -22.76 0.61
CA GLU A 297 10.71 -22.70 -0.08
C GLU A 297 10.83 -22.06 -1.48
N VAL A 298 11.61 -20.98 -1.63
CA VAL A 298 11.95 -20.40 -2.94
C VAL A 298 12.69 -21.41 -3.81
N SER A 299 13.65 -22.16 -3.25
CA SER A 299 14.33 -23.23 -3.95
C SER A 299 13.35 -24.31 -4.42
N ARG A 300 12.46 -24.79 -3.54
CA ARG A 300 11.42 -25.79 -3.83
C ARG A 300 10.45 -25.32 -4.93
N LEU A 301 10.03 -24.06 -4.89
CA LEU A 301 9.15 -23.46 -5.90
C LEU A 301 9.85 -23.30 -7.25
N ASN A 302 11.14 -22.92 -7.26
CA ASN A 302 11.94 -22.83 -8.49
C ASN A 302 12.15 -24.22 -9.12
N ASP A 303 12.36 -25.24 -8.29
CA ASP A 303 12.44 -26.65 -8.69
C ASP A 303 11.14 -27.16 -9.34
N LEU A 304 9.98 -26.75 -8.79
CA LEU A 304 8.67 -27.05 -9.37
C LEU A 304 8.42 -26.27 -10.66
N LEU A 305 8.77 -24.98 -10.72
CA LEU A 305 8.66 -24.15 -11.91
C LEU A 305 9.52 -24.71 -13.06
N SER A 306 10.73 -25.18 -12.76
CA SER A 306 11.60 -25.87 -13.72
C SER A 306 10.96 -27.15 -14.27
N LYS A 307 10.38 -27.99 -13.40
CA LYS A 307 9.65 -29.22 -13.79
C LYS A 307 8.40 -28.91 -14.62
N GLU A 308 7.63 -27.87 -14.27
CA GLU A 308 6.45 -27.49 -15.04
C GLU A 308 6.82 -26.87 -16.40
N SER A 309 7.88 -26.06 -16.45
CA SER A 309 8.45 -25.55 -17.70
C SER A 309 8.90 -26.69 -18.64
N GLN A 310 9.55 -27.72 -18.10
CA GLN A 310 9.90 -28.94 -18.86
C GLN A 310 8.65 -29.68 -19.39
N LYS A 311 7.59 -29.81 -18.60
CA LYS A 311 6.30 -30.37 -19.09
C LYS A 311 5.69 -29.51 -20.18
N CYS A 312 5.70 -28.18 -20.05
CA CYS A 312 5.21 -27.26 -21.07
C CYS A 312 5.98 -27.46 -22.39
N VAL A 313 7.31 -27.54 -22.36
CA VAL A 313 8.13 -27.81 -23.55
C VAL A 313 7.82 -29.19 -24.15
N ALA A 314 7.62 -30.22 -23.33
CA ALA A 314 7.24 -31.56 -23.80
C ALA A 314 5.85 -31.59 -24.44
N LEU A 315 4.86 -30.93 -23.84
CA LEU A 315 3.50 -30.77 -24.38
C LEU A 315 3.52 -29.97 -25.68
N ASP A 316 4.31 -28.91 -25.77
CA ASP A 316 4.43 -28.09 -26.98
C ASP A 316 5.07 -28.89 -28.13
N SER A 317 6.04 -29.76 -27.82
CA SER A 317 6.60 -30.74 -28.77
C SER A 317 5.55 -31.77 -29.22
N LEU A 318 4.73 -32.28 -28.30
CA LEU A 318 3.62 -33.19 -28.63
C LEU A 318 2.56 -32.49 -29.49
N VAL A 319 2.19 -31.24 -29.20
CA VAL A 319 1.24 -30.46 -30.01
C VAL A 319 1.78 -30.19 -31.42
N ARG A 320 3.09 -29.89 -31.58
CA ARG A 320 3.73 -29.78 -32.90
C ARG A 320 3.68 -31.11 -33.66
N THR A 321 3.92 -32.23 -32.97
CA THR A 321 3.88 -33.58 -33.54
C THR A 321 2.45 -33.99 -33.95
N LEU A 322 1.45 -33.69 -33.13
CA LEU A 322 0.04 -33.92 -33.46
C LEU A 322 -0.40 -33.04 -34.63
N ARG A 323 -0.01 -31.76 -34.68
CA ARG A 323 -0.29 -30.88 -35.83
C ARG A 323 0.36 -31.35 -37.12
N SER A 324 1.58 -31.91 -37.08
CA SER A 324 2.20 -32.49 -38.27
C SER A 324 1.48 -33.78 -38.69
N GLY A 325 1.07 -34.63 -37.73
CA GLY A 325 0.19 -35.78 -37.95
C GLY A 325 -1.14 -35.41 -38.63
N ASP A 326 -1.88 -34.45 -38.08
CA ASP A 326 -3.12 -33.91 -38.64
C ASP A 326 -2.91 -33.39 -40.07
N SER A 327 -1.80 -32.68 -40.32
CA SER A 327 -1.49 -32.17 -41.67
C SER A 327 -1.22 -33.30 -42.67
N GLY A 328 -0.57 -34.38 -42.23
CA GLY A 328 -0.35 -35.60 -43.01
C GLY A 328 -1.66 -36.35 -43.29
N MET A 329 -2.43 -36.64 -42.25
CA MET A 329 -3.75 -37.29 -42.35
C MET A 329 -4.72 -36.49 -43.22
N LYS A 330 -4.67 -35.15 -43.17
CA LYS A 330 -5.51 -34.30 -44.03
C LYS A 330 -5.10 -34.36 -45.49
N ALA A 331 -3.79 -34.32 -45.78
CA ALA A 331 -3.29 -34.52 -47.14
C ALA A 331 -3.58 -35.93 -47.68
N GLU A 332 -3.58 -36.96 -46.81
CA GLU A 332 -3.94 -38.33 -47.16
C GLU A 332 -5.45 -38.50 -47.36
N LEU A 333 -6.29 -37.87 -46.52
CA LEU A 333 -7.73 -37.79 -46.70
C LEU A 333 -8.10 -37.08 -48.01
N ASP A 334 -7.41 -36.01 -48.38
CA ASP A 334 -7.66 -35.30 -49.64
C ASP A 334 -7.17 -36.11 -50.87
N LYS A 335 -6.07 -36.87 -50.76
CA LYS A 335 -5.72 -37.91 -51.75
C LYS A 335 -6.81 -39.00 -51.87
N MET A 336 -7.36 -39.46 -50.75
CA MET A 336 -8.42 -40.49 -50.74
C MET A 336 -9.74 -39.98 -51.34
N LYS A 337 -10.12 -38.73 -51.09
CA LYS A 337 -11.26 -38.06 -51.78
C LYS A 337 -11.02 -37.98 -53.29
N GLU A 338 -9.79 -37.69 -53.71
CA GLU A 338 -9.46 -37.60 -55.13
C GLU A 338 -9.44 -38.98 -55.80
N LEU A 339 -8.90 -40.01 -55.14
CA LEU A 339 -9.05 -41.40 -55.58
C LEU A 339 -10.52 -41.81 -55.66
N GLN A 340 -11.35 -41.46 -54.68
CA GLN A 340 -12.78 -41.71 -54.68
C GLN A 340 -13.49 -41.00 -55.85
N ARG A 341 -13.16 -39.72 -56.12
CA ARG A 341 -13.68 -39.00 -57.31
C ARG A 341 -13.30 -39.71 -58.60
N ASN A 342 -12.03 -40.07 -58.77
CA ASN A 342 -11.56 -40.73 -59.99
C ASN A 342 -12.17 -42.13 -60.15
N GLN A 343 -12.41 -42.85 -59.06
CA GLN A 343 -13.10 -44.14 -59.10
C GLN A 343 -14.61 -43.99 -59.39
N GLN A 344 -15.27 -42.98 -58.81
CA GLN A 344 -16.67 -42.67 -59.10
C GLN A 344 -16.86 -42.23 -60.55
N LEU A 345 -15.95 -41.40 -61.09
CA LEU A 345 -15.94 -41.01 -62.51
C LEU A 345 -15.68 -42.21 -63.43
N LYS A 346 -14.79 -43.15 -63.05
CA LYS A 346 -14.66 -44.44 -63.77
C LYS A 346 -15.95 -45.24 -63.75
N PHE A 347 -16.64 -45.34 -62.62
CA PHE A 347 -17.94 -46.05 -62.56
C PHE A 347 -19.04 -45.33 -63.35
N THR A 348 -19.08 -43.99 -63.39
CA THR A 348 -20.00 -43.24 -64.24
C THR A 348 -19.69 -43.46 -65.73
N ASN A 349 -18.42 -43.44 -66.13
CA ASN A 349 -18.02 -43.72 -67.51
C ASN A 349 -18.37 -45.16 -67.90
N GLN A 350 -18.06 -46.15 -67.05
CA GLN A 350 -18.45 -47.55 -67.28
C GLN A 350 -19.97 -47.72 -67.33
N ALA A 351 -20.75 -47.03 -66.49
CA ALA A 351 -22.21 -47.06 -66.55
C ALA A 351 -22.74 -46.47 -67.87
N ASN A 352 -22.13 -45.38 -68.37
CA ASN A 352 -22.45 -44.79 -69.67
C ASN A 352 -22.05 -45.72 -70.83
N GLU A 353 -20.90 -46.38 -70.76
CA GLU A 353 -20.45 -47.39 -71.73
C GLU A 353 -21.39 -48.60 -71.74
N PHE A 354 -21.76 -49.14 -70.57
CA PHE A 354 -22.75 -50.22 -70.45
C PHE A 354 -24.14 -49.79 -70.93
N ALA A 355 -24.56 -48.54 -70.72
CA ALA A 355 -25.82 -48.01 -71.24
C ALA A 355 -25.78 -47.91 -72.78
N ALA A 356 -24.67 -47.42 -73.35
CA ALA A 356 -24.47 -47.36 -74.80
C ALA A 356 -24.40 -48.77 -75.44
N ILE A 357 -23.70 -49.71 -74.81
CA ILE A 357 -23.62 -51.11 -75.24
C ILE A 357 -24.99 -51.80 -75.14
N ASN A 358 -25.75 -51.59 -74.06
CA ASN A 358 -27.09 -52.14 -73.92
C ASN A 358 -28.07 -51.50 -74.91
N LYS A 359 -27.95 -50.20 -75.21
CA LYS A 359 -28.71 -49.57 -76.29
C LYS A 359 -28.36 -50.20 -77.64
N ALA A 360 -27.08 -50.25 -78.02
CA ALA A 360 -26.63 -50.85 -79.27
C ALA A 360 -27.03 -52.33 -79.38
N LYS A 361 -27.00 -53.09 -78.29
CA LYS A 361 -27.54 -54.46 -78.21
C LYS A 361 -29.05 -54.50 -78.46
N THR A 362 -29.80 -53.54 -77.92
CA THR A 362 -31.27 -53.46 -78.10
C THR A 362 -31.61 -53.06 -79.53
N ASP A 363 -30.89 -52.11 -80.12
CA ASP A 363 -30.99 -51.70 -81.51
C ASP A 363 -30.66 -52.87 -82.47
N LEU A 364 -29.56 -53.61 -82.20
CA LEU A 364 -29.18 -54.83 -82.93
C LEU A 364 -30.18 -55.98 -82.74
N GLN A 365 -30.76 -56.13 -81.55
CA GLN A 365 -31.78 -57.15 -81.28
C GLN A 365 -33.10 -56.80 -81.97
N GLY A 366 -33.44 -55.50 -82.09
CA GLY A 366 -34.52 -54.99 -82.94
C GLY A 366 -34.29 -55.31 -84.41
N GLN A 367 -33.10 -55.00 -84.95
CA GLN A 367 -32.70 -55.36 -86.31
C GLN A 367 -32.76 -56.88 -86.54
N LEU A 368 -32.32 -57.68 -85.57
CA LEU A 368 -32.39 -59.15 -85.64
C LEU A 368 -33.85 -59.63 -85.68
N THR A 369 -34.75 -59.08 -84.86
CA THR A 369 -36.18 -59.42 -84.93
C THR A 369 -36.81 -59.00 -86.26
N SER A 370 -36.50 -57.81 -86.77
CA SER A 370 -36.97 -57.39 -88.11
C SER A 370 -36.45 -58.32 -89.21
N ALA A 371 -35.17 -58.72 -89.17
CA ALA A 371 -34.61 -59.69 -90.11
C ALA A 371 -35.21 -61.10 -89.96
N GLN A 372 -35.62 -61.50 -88.75
CA GLN A 372 -36.35 -62.75 -88.52
C GLN A 372 -37.80 -62.67 -89.05
N ASP A 373 -38.46 -61.52 -88.93
CA ASP A 373 -39.80 -61.29 -89.49
C ASP A 373 -39.76 -61.20 -91.03
N GLU A 374 -38.74 -60.57 -91.60
CA GLU A 374 -38.45 -60.60 -93.05
C GLU A 374 -38.17 -62.04 -93.52
N LEU A 375 -37.34 -62.81 -92.81
CA LEU A 375 -37.07 -64.21 -93.13
C LEU A 375 -38.34 -65.07 -93.00
N ALA A 376 -39.20 -64.82 -92.02
CA ALA A 376 -40.48 -65.49 -91.86
C ALA A 376 -41.50 -65.08 -92.94
N SER A 377 -41.45 -63.83 -93.40
CA SER A 377 -42.23 -63.31 -94.53
C SER A 377 -41.80 -63.98 -95.84
N LEU A 378 -40.50 -63.95 -96.16
CA LEU A 378 -39.90 -64.61 -97.32
C LEU A 378 -40.12 -66.13 -97.28
N SER A 379 -40.10 -66.76 -96.09
CA SER A 379 -40.42 -68.18 -95.92
C SER A 379 -41.90 -68.48 -96.22
N LYS A 380 -42.84 -67.64 -95.77
CA LYS A 380 -44.27 -67.73 -96.13
C LYS A 380 -44.49 -67.50 -97.63
N GLU A 381 -43.80 -66.52 -98.24
CA GLU A 381 -43.87 -66.26 -99.67
C GLU A 381 -43.33 -67.45 -100.47
N ASN A 382 -42.17 -67.98 -100.11
CA ASN A 382 -41.54 -69.14 -100.76
C ASN A 382 -42.39 -70.41 -100.57
N ALA A 383 -43.06 -70.59 -99.43
CA ALA A 383 -44.09 -71.63 -99.25
C ALA A 383 -45.32 -71.41 -100.16
N SER A 384 -45.69 -70.16 -100.45
CA SER A 384 -46.75 -69.82 -101.42
C SER A 384 -46.31 -70.09 -102.86
N LEU A 385 -45.04 -69.81 -103.20
CA LEU A 385 -44.44 -70.07 -104.50
C LEU A 385 -44.32 -71.57 -104.74
N ASN A 386 -43.87 -72.35 -103.76
CA ASN A 386 -43.87 -73.81 -103.83
C ASN A 386 -45.29 -74.40 -104.00
N LYS A 387 -46.33 -73.81 -103.38
CA LYS A 387 -47.73 -74.18 -103.65
C LYS A 387 -48.18 -73.83 -105.08
N LYS A 388 -47.71 -72.71 -105.65
CA LYS A 388 -47.96 -72.35 -107.07
C LYS A 388 -47.23 -73.30 -108.02
N ILE A 389 -45.98 -73.69 -107.72
CA ILE A 389 -45.18 -74.64 -108.50
C ILE A 389 -45.80 -76.05 -108.46
N ALA A 390 -46.23 -76.53 -107.29
CA ALA A 390 -46.97 -77.79 -107.19
C ALA A 390 -48.27 -77.78 -108.01
N LYS A 391 -48.96 -76.63 -108.07
CA LYS A 391 -50.15 -76.45 -108.92
C LYS A 391 -49.80 -76.42 -110.42
N LEU A 392 -48.66 -75.86 -110.81
CA LEU A 392 -48.14 -75.96 -112.18
C LEU A 392 -47.85 -77.41 -112.59
N GLY A 393 -47.17 -78.19 -111.74
CA GLY A 393 -46.93 -79.61 -112.01
C GLY A 393 -48.22 -80.42 -112.21
N SER A 394 -49.30 -80.08 -111.48
CA SER A 394 -50.62 -80.70 -111.71
C SER A 394 -51.27 -80.28 -113.03
N LEU A 395 -50.98 -79.08 -113.55
CA LEU A 395 -51.44 -78.62 -114.87
C LEU A 395 -50.60 -79.23 -116.01
N GLU A 396 -49.29 -79.43 -115.81
CA GLU A 396 -48.43 -80.13 -116.77
C GLU A 396 -48.84 -81.60 -116.94
N ALA A 397 -49.23 -82.29 -115.86
CA ALA A 397 -49.80 -83.64 -115.94
C ALA A 397 -51.10 -83.69 -116.76
N VAL A 398 -51.98 -82.70 -116.61
CA VAL A 398 -53.20 -82.56 -117.44
C VAL A 398 -52.85 -82.25 -118.89
N HIS A 399 -51.85 -81.39 -119.15
CA HIS A 399 -51.39 -81.07 -120.51
C HIS A 399 -50.79 -82.28 -121.22
N ALA A 400 -49.99 -83.10 -120.52
CA ALA A 400 -49.46 -84.35 -121.05
C ALA A 400 -50.58 -85.35 -121.41
N SER A 401 -51.62 -85.46 -120.56
CA SER A 401 -52.80 -86.27 -120.84
C SER A 401 -53.60 -85.76 -122.05
N LEU A 402 -53.77 -84.43 -122.19
CA LEU A 402 -54.39 -83.84 -123.38
C LEU A 402 -53.58 -84.10 -124.66
N SER A 403 -52.26 -83.96 -124.61
CA SER A 403 -51.38 -84.21 -125.76
C SER A 403 -51.50 -85.64 -126.27
N ALA A 404 -51.44 -86.63 -125.37
CA ALA A 404 -51.59 -88.04 -125.73
C ALA A 404 -52.97 -88.35 -126.33
N SER A 405 -54.04 -87.71 -125.84
CA SER A 405 -55.38 -87.82 -126.43
C SER A 405 -55.45 -87.16 -127.82
N ASN A 406 -54.76 -86.03 -128.01
CA ASN A 406 -54.70 -85.33 -129.29
C ASN A 406 -53.94 -86.13 -130.36
N ASP A 407 -52.84 -86.79 -129.99
CA ASP A 407 -52.09 -87.69 -130.88
C ASP A 407 -52.95 -88.88 -131.36
N ILE A 408 -53.80 -89.43 -130.49
CA ILE A 408 -54.74 -90.51 -130.83
C ILE A 408 -55.81 -89.98 -131.80
N LEU A 409 -56.45 -88.85 -131.48
CA LEU A 409 -57.48 -88.23 -132.33
C LEU A 409 -56.93 -87.83 -133.71
N GLN A 410 -55.71 -87.31 -133.78
CA GLN A 410 -55.06 -86.96 -135.05
C GLN A 410 -54.76 -88.19 -135.91
N LYS A 411 -54.51 -89.34 -135.28
CA LYS A 411 -54.32 -90.64 -135.95
C LYS A 411 -55.62 -91.16 -136.55
N ASP A 412 -56.72 -91.11 -135.80
CA ASP A 412 -58.04 -91.51 -136.31
C ASP A 412 -58.58 -90.55 -137.37
N LEU A 413 -58.36 -89.23 -137.23
CA LEU A 413 -58.75 -88.25 -138.23
C LEU A 413 -58.05 -88.50 -139.58
N LYS A 414 -56.75 -88.84 -139.55
CA LYS A 414 -55.98 -89.25 -140.74
C LYS A 414 -56.47 -90.58 -141.34
N ASN A 415 -57.00 -91.48 -140.51
CA ASN A 415 -57.55 -92.78 -140.91
C ASN A 415 -58.98 -92.67 -141.48
N GLN A 416 -59.77 -91.67 -141.07
CA GLN A 416 -61.06 -91.35 -141.67
C GLN A 416 -60.91 -90.56 -142.97
N GLN A 417 -59.93 -89.64 -143.06
CA GLN A 417 -59.63 -88.92 -144.31
C GLN A 417 -59.37 -89.90 -145.47
N GLY A 418 -58.53 -90.91 -145.26
CA GLY A 418 -58.26 -91.95 -146.27
C GLY A 418 -59.45 -92.85 -146.66
N LYS A 419 -60.61 -92.72 -145.98
CA LYS A 419 -61.89 -93.30 -146.41
C LYS A 419 -62.75 -92.30 -147.19
N VAL A 420 -62.75 -91.03 -146.77
CA VAL A 420 -63.40 -89.93 -147.50
C VAL A 420 -62.80 -89.81 -148.90
N ASP A 421 -61.48 -89.80 -149.01
CA ASP A 421 -60.75 -89.67 -150.29
C ASP A 421 -61.14 -90.78 -151.30
N LYS A 422 -61.45 -92.00 -150.82
CA LYS A 422 -61.95 -93.11 -151.66
C LYS A 422 -63.40 -92.93 -152.09
N ALA A 423 -64.28 -92.57 -151.14
CA ALA A 423 -65.69 -92.33 -151.45
C ALA A 423 -65.88 -91.15 -152.41
N GLU A 424 -65.00 -90.14 -152.35
CA GLU A 424 -65.06 -88.98 -153.23
C GLU A 424 -64.68 -89.31 -154.68
N GLU A 425 -63.74 -90.24 -154.93
CA GLU A 425 -63.44 -90.77 -156.27
C GLU A 425 -64.62 -91.55 -156.86
N GLU A 426 -65.22 -92.47 -156.09
CA GLU A 426 -66.39 -93.23 -156.53
C GLU A 426 -67.60 -92.31 -156.83
N CYS A 427 -67.77 -91.24 -156.05
CA CYS A 427 -68.77 -90.21 -156.28
C CYS A 427 -68.49 -89.36 -157.54
N LYS A 428 -67.25 -88.93 -157.77
CA LYS A 428 -66.84 -88.20 -159.01
C LYS A 428 -67.16 -89.01 -160.25
N LYS A 429 -66.86 -90.32 -160.22
CA LYS A 429 -67.13 -91.24 -161.34
C LYS A 429 -68.63 -91.35 -161.65
N ALA A 430 -69.45 -91.62 -160.63
CA ALA A 430 -70.90 -91.72 -160.79
C ALA A 430 -71.54 -90.41 -161.31
N LYS A 431 -71.01 -89.25 -160.89
CA LYS A 431 -71.49 -87.93 -161.31
C LYS A 431 -71.21 -87.62 -162.78
N ALA A 432 -70.08 -88.09 -163.33
CA ALA A 432 -69.74 -87.94 -164.73
C ALA A 432 -70.63 -88.79 -165.66
N ASP A 433 -70.92 -90.03 -165.26
CA ASP A 433 -71.82 -90.92 -166.01
C ASP A 433 -73.26 -90.36 -166.06
N MET A 434 -73.73 -89.76 -164.96
CA MET A 434 -75.07 -89.17 -164.89
C MET A 434 -75.24 -87.96 -165.84
N GLN A 435 -74.28 -87.01 -165.83
CA GLN A 435 -74.30 -85.86 -166.75
C GLN A 435 -74.27 -86.28 -168.23
N THR A 436 -73.63 -87.43 -168.54
CA THR A 436 -73.53 -87.96 -169.91
C THR A 436 -74.86 -88.53 -170.44
N LEU A 437 -75.75 -88.99 -169.56
CA LEU A 437 -77.12 -89.39 -169.90
C LEU A 437 -78.04 -88.16 -170.03
N GLU A 438 -77.95 -87.24 -169.07
CA GLU A 438 -78.75 -86.03 -168.98
C GLU A 438 -78.57 -85.13 -170.21
N GLY A 439 -77.34 -85.02 -170.73
CA GLY A 439 -77.02 -84.31 -171.97
C GLY A 439 -77.56 -84.95 -173.26
N LYS A 440 -77.89 -86.25 -173.26
CA LYS A 440 -78.46 -86.95 -174.43
C LYS A 440 -79.98 -86.90 -174.45
N ILE A 441 -80.62 -86.99 -173.29
CA ILE A 441 -82.07 -86.72 -173.15
C ILE A 441 -82.38 -85.28 -173.59
N ASN A 442 -81.49 -84.33 -173.26
CA ASN A 442 -81.52 -82.95 -173.74
C ASN A 442 -81.36 -82.76 -175.28
N LYS A 443 -81.15 -83.82 -176.07
CA LYS A 443 -80.95 -83.70 -177.53
C LYS A 443 -81.75 -84.67 -178.41
N VAL A 444 -82.97 -85.01 -177.96
CA VAL A 444 -84.04 -85.53 -178.85
C VAL A 444 -85.37 -84.81 -178.61
N ALA A 445 -85.76 -84.58 -177.34
CA ALA A 445 -87.09 -84.02 -177.02
C ALA A 445 -87.35 -82.62 -177.61
N GLN A 446 -86.35 -81.73 -177.63
CA GLN A 446 -86.47 -80.39 -178.24
C GLN A 446 -86.84 -80.42 -179.73
N GLU A 447 -86.51 -81.49 -180.46
CA GLU A 447 -86.83 -81.61 -181.90
C GLU A 447 -88.12 -82.41 -182.16
N SER A 448 -88.61 -83.17 -181.17
CA SER A 448 -90.03 -83.57 -181.12
C SER A 448 -90.93 -82.33 -181.06
N GLU A 449 -90.55 -81.34 -180.24
CA GLU A 449 -91.25 -80.05 -180.15
C GLU A 449 -91.17 -79.27 -181.49
N ALA A 450 -89.98 -79.18 -182.09
CA ALA A 450 -89.79 -78.48 -183.36
C ALA A 450 -90.53 -79.11 -184.56
N LEU A 451 -90.63 -80.44 -184.64
CA LEU A 451 -91.42 -81.12 -185.68
C LEU A 451 -92.93 -81.09 -185.39
N SER A 452 -93.35 -81.11 -184.13
CA SER A 452 -94.74 -80.84 -183.72
C SER A 452 -95.20 -79.44 -184.16
N GLN A 453 -94.32 -78.43 -184.12
CA GLN A 453 -94.62 -77.10 -184.67
C GLN A 453 -94.65 -77.07 -186.21
N LYS A 454 -93.90 -77.94 -186.91
CA LYS A 454 -94.00 -78.10 -188.38
C LYS A 454 -95.31 -78.76 -188.83
N LEU A 455 -95.92 -79.64 -188.01
CA LEU A 455 -97.25 -80.23 -188.25
C LEU A 455 -98.29 -79.16 -188.64
N LYS A 456 -98.28 -78.02 -187.96
CA LYS A 456 -99.34 -77.00 -188.08
C LYS A 456 -99.12 -75.97 -189.18
N LYS A 457 -97.88 -75.75 -189.64
CA LYS A 457 -97.60 -74.76 -190.69
C LYS A 457 -97.60 -75.34 -192.11
N ALA A 458 -97.32 -76.64 -192.28
CA ALA A 458 -97.48 -77.30 -193.58
C ALA A 458 -98.94 -77.69 -193.88
N HIS A 459 -99.79 -77.85 -192.86
CA HIS A 459 -101.21 -78.15 -193.08
C HIS A 459 -102.02 -76.91 -193.50
N LEU A 460 -101.63 -75.71 -193.01
CA LEU A 460 -102.20 -74.41 -193.38
C LEU A 460 -101.50 -73.75 -194.60
N ASN A 461 -100.46 -74.38 -195.13
CA ASN A 461 -99.83 -74.03 -196.40
C ASN A 461 -99.67 -75.32 -197.23
N ASN A 462 -100.59 -75.75 -198.09
CA ASN A 462 -101.69 -75.08 -198.76
C ASN A 462 -102.44 -76.18 -199.56
N GLU A 463 -103.76 -76.40 -199.54
CA GLU A 463 -104.93 -75.54 -199.31
C GLU A 463 -105.07 -74.43 -200.38
N GLU A 464 -104.14 -73.46 -200.51
CA GLU A 464 -104.05 -72.68 -201.77
C GLU A 464 -103.65 -73.54 -203.00
N LEU A 465 -102.88 -74.63 -202.84
CA LEU A 465 -102.39 -75.42 -204.00
C LEU A 465 -103.44 -76.39 -204.55
N GLU A 466 -104.45 -76.77 -203.77
CA GLU A 466 -105.67 -77.41 -204.30
C GLU A 466 -106.50 -76.44 -205.15
N MET A 467 -106.30 -75.13 -205.03
CA MET A 467 -106.92 -74.13 -205.92
C MET A 467 -106.01 -73.77 -207.11
N GLU A 468 -104.72 -73.49 -206.87
CA GLU A 468 -103.80 -72.93 -207.89
C GLU A 468 -103.40 -73.94 -209.01
N ASN A 469 -103.34 -75.25 -208.73
CA ASN A 469 -103.01 -76.27 -209.76
C ASN A 469 -104.23 -77.04 -210.31
N ASN A 470 -105.46 -76.65 -209.95
CA ASN A 470 -106.64 -77.05 -210.74
C ASN A 470 -106.88 -76.10 -211.93
N GLU A 471 -106.37 -74.87 -211.93
CA GLU A 471 -106.36 -74.01 -213.14
C GLU A 471 -105.31 -74.41 -214.19
N LEU A 472 -104.17 -74.98 -213.76
CA LEU A 472 -103.12 -75.43 -214.67
C LEU A 472 -103.51 -76.70 -215.47
N ILE A 473 -104.50 -77.47 -215.00
CA ILE A 473 -105.15 -78.55 -215.76
C ILE A 473 -105.70 -78.01 -217.09
N CYS A 474 -106.23 -76.79 -217.11
CA CYS A 474 -106.76 -76.17 -218.33
C CYS A 474 -105.66 -75.61 -219.25
N LYS A 475 -104.64 -74.92 -218.71
CA LYS A 475 -103.68 -74.19 -219.55
C LYS A 475 -102.63 -75.07 -220.25
N HIS A 476 -102.23 -76.23 -219.72
CA HIS A 476 -101.36 -77.14 -220.48
C HIS A 476 -102.12 -77.99 -221.51
N ALA A 477 -103.45 -78.11 -221.40
CA ALA A 477 -104.29 -78.66 -222.47
C ALA A 477 -104.27 -77.78 -223.74
N GLU A 478 -103.92 -76.49 -223.62
CA GLU A 478 -103.82 -75.57 -224.75
C GLU A 478 -102.40 -75.54 -225.36
N PHE A 479 -101.34 -75.77 -224.57
CA PHE A 479 -99.99 -75.97 -225.14
C PHE A 479 -99.88 -77.26 -225.98
N LYS A 480 -100.76 -78.24 -225.74
CA LYS A 480 -101.00 -79.41 -226.62
C LYS A 480 -101.40 -79.04 -228.06
N LYS A 481 -101.73 -77.78 -228.32
CA LYS A 481 -102.21 -77.24 -229.61
C LYS A 481 -101.24 -76.24 -230.26
N ALA A 482 -100.22 -75.77 -229.53
CA ALA A 482 -99.48 -74.54 -229.84
C ALA A 482 -98.08 -74.72 -230.46
N MET A 483 -97.59 -75.95 -230.70
CA MET A 483 -96.33 -76.14 -231.49
C MET A 483 -96.22 -77.47 -232.25
N ALA A 484 -97.34 -78.02 -232.76
CA ALA A 484 -97.27 -78.86 -233.95
C ALA A 484 -96.96 -78.04 -235.22
N GLY A 485 -97.06 -76.71 -235.12
CA GLY A 485 -96.94 -75.71 -236.18
C GLY A 485 -95.52 -75.34 -236.64
N LEU A 486 -94.53 -76.21 -236.49
CA LEU A 486 -93.34 -76.15 -237.36
C LEU A 486 -92.78 -77.51 -237.80
N ASN A 487 -93.69 -78.49 -237.94
CA ASN A 487 -93.47 -79.58 -238.89
C ASN A 487 -93.33 -79.02 -240.31
N SER A 488 -92.34 -79.49 -241.06
CA SER A 488 -92.32 -79.45 -242.54
C SER A 488 -92.65 -78.13 -243.25
N ALA A 489 -92.30 -76.97 -242.68
CA ALA A 489 -92.42 -75.67 -243.35
C ALA A 489 -91.25 -74.73 -242.98
N LYS A 490 -90.42 -74.26 -243.94
CA LYS A 490 -90.37 -74.63 -245.35
C LYS A 490 -89.01 -74.26 -245.96
N SER A 491 -88.24 -75.25 -246.43
CA SER A 491 -87.48 -75.02 -247.66
C SER A 491 -88.51 -74.80 -248.77
N GLU A 492 -88.30 -73.83 -249.66
CA GLU A 492 -89.30 -73.35 -250.63
C GLU A 492 -90.54 -72.66 -250.01
N THR A 493 -90.41 -71.38 -249.64
CA THR A 493 -91.19 -70.34 -250.37
C THR A 493 -90.39 -69.03 -250.47
N ASN A 494 -89.17 -69.12 -251.00
CA ASN A 494 -88.57 -67.99 -251.73
C ASN A 494 -89.37 -67.77 -253.02
N SER A 495 -90.52 -67.09 -252.95
CA SER A 495 -91.23 -66.55 -254.14
C SER A 495 -92.36 -65.54 -253.86
N LEU A 496 -92.79 -65.31 -252.61
CA LEU A 496 -93.82 -64.31 -252.28
C LEU A 496 -93.42 -63.52 -251.03
N LYS A 497 -93.00 -62.25 -251.01
CA LYS A 497 -92.46 -61.29 -252.01
C LYS A 497 -93.26 -60.81 -253.23
N GLN A 498 -94.51 -61.18 -253.35
CA GLN A 498 -95.53 -60.47 -254.13
C GLN A 498 -96.87 -60.79 -253.47
N GLU A 499 -97.88 -59.95 -253.70
CA GLU A 499 -99.22 -60.15 -253.15
C GLU A 499 -99.19 -60.33 -251.60
N VAL A 500 -98.91 -59.30 -250.77
CA VAL A 500 -99.27 -57.85 -250.87
C VAL A 500 -100.78 -57.60 -251.01
N ALA A 501 -101.53 -58.59 -251.49
CA ALA A 501 -102.85 -58.43 -252.09
C ALA A 501 -103.34 -59.85 -252.47
N LYS A 502 -104.44 -60.41 -251.96
CA LYS A 502 -105.61 -59.74 -251.40
C LYS A 502 -106.26 -60.57 -250.31
N LEU A 503 -106.50 -60.04 -249.12
CA LEU A 503 -106.13 -58.75 -248.50
C LEU A 503 -106.13 -59.04 -246.96
N GLN A 504 -105.50 -58.32 -246.04
CA GLN A 504 -105.27 -56.86 -245.94
C GLN A 504 -106.58 -56.04 -246.07
N ALA A 505 -107.74 -56.67 -245.86
CA ALA A 505 -109.09 -56.07 -245.91
C ALA A 505 -110.08 -56.94 -245.10
N THR A 506 -109.92 -57.00 -243.78
CA THR A 506 -108.92 -56.29 -242.97
C THR A 506 -108.12 -57.30 -242.11
N ILE A 507 -106.89 -57.03 -241.64
CA ILE A 507 -106.41 -55.79 -241.00
C ILE A 507 -107.13 -55.56 -239.66
N GLU A 508 -106.36 -55.20 -238.63
CA GLU A 508 -106.82 -54.83 -237.28
C GLU A 508 -107.64 -55.92 -236.53
N ASP A 509 -107.22 -57.18 -236.22
CA ASP A 509 -105.95 -57.98 -236.13
C ASP A 509 -105.31 -58.28 -234.71
N LEU A 510 -105.44 -59.55 -234.20
CA LEU A 510 -104.42 -60.54 -233.63
C LEU A 510 -103.66 -60.46 -232.21
N GLU A 511 -103.46 -61.63 -231.49
CA GLU A 511 -102.44 -62.09 -230.42
C GLU A 511 -102.46 -61.58 -228.91
N LYS A 512 -101.82 -62.09 -227.77
CA LYS A 512 -100.89 -63.22 -227.30
C LYS A 512 -101.05 -63.73 -225.77
N GLU A 513 -99.98 -64.05 -224.95
CA GLU A 513 -99.94 -64.98 -223.72
C GLU A 513 -98.98 -64.63 -222.48
N MET A 514 -99.16 -65.09 -221.18
CA MET A 514 -98.16 -65.16 -220.00
C MET A 514 -98.60 -65.71 -218.54
N VAL A 515 -97.70 -65.97 -217.51
CA VAL A 515 -97.94 -66.50 -216.07
C VAL A 515 -96.83 -66.28 -214.92
N ALA A 516 -97.09 -66.32 -213.56
CA ALA A 516 -96.11 -66.34 -212.36
C ALA A 516 -96.65 -66.52 -210.85
N SER A 517 -95.84 -66.83 -209.75
CA SER A 517 -96.22 -66.95 -208.25
C SER A 517 -95.05 -67.04 -207.13
N SER A 518 -95.21 -66.86 -205.75
CA SER A 518 -94.18 -67.00 -204.58
C SER A 518 -94.58 -66.75 -203.03
N LYS A 519 -93.80 -67.15 -201.93
CA LYS A 519 -94.01 -66.96 -200.38
C LYS A 519 -92.75 -67.16 -199.33
N VAL A 520 -92.74 -66.81 -197.97
CA VAL A 520 -91.54 -66.85 -196.94
C VAL A 520 -91.75 -66.83 -195.30
N VAL A 521 -90.74 -66.94 -194.33
CA VAL A 521 -90.81 -67.16 -192.77
C VAL A 521 -89.62 -66.66 -191.74
N GLN A 522 -89.66 -66.68 -190.34
CA GLN A 522 -88.66 -66.18 -189.23
C GLN A 522 -88.65 -66.80 -187.71
N VAL A 523 -87.74 -66.43 -186.70
CA VAL A 523 -87.53 -66.86 -185.19
C VAL A 523 -86.83 -65.78 -184.19
N ALA A 524 -86.30 -65.79 -182.87
CA ALA A 524 -85.92 -66.61 -181.60
C ALA A 524 -85.54 -65.80 -180.20
N GLY A 525 -84.99 -66.35 -179.02
CA GLY A 525 -84.66 -65.66 -177.64
C GLY A 525 -83.80 -66.34 -176.42
N ASP A 526 -83.58 -65.77 -175.15
CA ASP A 526 -82.54 -66.14 -174.02
C ASP A 526 -82.75 -65.78 -172.41
N ALA A 527 -81.81 -65.98 -171.38
CA ALA A 527 -81.95 -65.95 -169.81
C ALA A 527 -80.76 -65.56 -168.72
N GLY A 528 -80.82 -65.73 -167.32
CA GLY A 528 -79.79 -65.35 -166.19
C GLY A 528 -79.93 -65.66 -164.58
N GLN A 529 -78.99 -65.29 -163.60
CA GLN A 529 -78.85 -65.54 -162.04
C GLN A 529 -77.97 -64.49 -161.15
N GLY A 530 -77.54 -64.41 -159.81
CA GLY A 530 -77.55 -65.01 -158.36
C GLY A 530 -76.40 -64.38 -157.37
N ASP A 531 -75.98 -64.52 -156.03
CA ASP A 531 -76.33 -64.91 -154.55
C ASP A 531 -75.08 -64.67 -153.50
N GLU A 532 -74.83 -64.75 -152.11
CA GLU A 532 -75.36 -64.56 -150.65
C GLU A 532 -74.25 -64.72 -149.42
N VAL A 533 -74.25 -64.13 -148.14
CA VAL A 533 -73.37 -64.43 -146.85
C VAL A 533 -73.46 -63.62 -145.43
N LEU A 534 -73.11 -64.14 -144.16
CA LEU A 534 -73.01 -63.41 -142.76
C LEU A 534 -72.34 -64.10 -141.42
N GLN A 535 -71.85 -63.40 -140.28
CA GLN A 535 -71.35 -63.96 -138.90
C GLN A 535 -70.99 -63.02 -137.59
N GLY A 536 -70.84 -63.47 -136.26
CA GLY A 536 -70.11 -62.77 -135.05
C GLY A 536 -70.38 -63.03 -133.45
N LYS A 537 -69.45 -62.74 -132.43
CA LYS A 537 -69.62 -62.65 -130.86
C LYS A 537 -68.46 -61.98 -129.97
N VAL A 538 -68.68 -61.00 -129.00
CA VAL A 538 -67.79 -60.55 -127.81
C VAL A 538 -68.33 -59.34 -126.92
N ASN A 539 -68.01 -59.16 -125.57
CA ASN A 539 -67.81 -57.87 -124.76
C ASN A 539 -67.94 -57.86 -123.17
N VAL A 540 -67.43 -56.78 -122.48
CA VAL A 540 -67.72 -56.16 -121.10
C VAL A 540 -66.65 -56.21 -119.94
N MET A 541 -66.19 -55.04 -119.41
CA MET A 541 -65.64 -54.74 -118.03
C MET A 541 -65.27 -53.23 -117.81
N GLU A 542 -65.76 -52.52 -116.77
CA GLU A 542 -65.23 -51.21 -116.26
C GLU A 542 -65.93 -50.72 -114.95
N GLY A 543 -65.25 -50.10 -113.93
CA GLY A 543 -66.01 -49.51 -112.78
C GLY A 543 -65.37 -48.91 -111.48
N GLU A 544 -64.16 -49.25 -111.00
CA GLU A 544 -63.84 -49.15 -109.54
C GLU A 544 -63.04 -47.91 -108.99
N LYS A 545 -62.90 -46.79 -109.71
CA LYS A 545 -61.80 -45.81 -109.43
C LYS A 545 -61.97 -44.82 -108.23
N ALA A 546 -63.17 -44.56 -107.71
CA ALA A 546 -63.49 -43.23 -107.15
C ALA A 546 -63.26 -42.95 -105.64
N ALA A 547 -62.69 -43.85 -104.83
CA ALA A 547 -62.90 -43.83 -103.37
C ALA A 547 -61.79 -43.23 -102.46
N LEU A 548 -60.68 -42.70 -102.97
CA LEU A 548 -59.41 -42.57 -102.20
C LEU A 548 -59.03 -41.18 -101.66
N GLU A 549 -59.65 -40.07 -102.07
CA GLU A 549 -59.07 -38.73 -101.88
C GLU A 549 -59.32 -38.06 -100.52
N ALA A 550 -60.22 -38.59 -99.68
CA ALA A 550 -60.75 -37.88 -98.51
C ALA A 550 -59.84 -37.84 -97.25
N GLN A 551 -58.73 -38.60 -97.21
CA GLN A 551 -58.03 -38.90 -95.95
C GLN A 551 -57.02 -37.84 -95.48
N VAL A 552 -56.59 -36.92 -96.33
CA VAL A 552 -55.37 -36.11 -96.12
C VAL A 552 -55.53 -34.95 -95.12
N GLN A 553 -56.73 -34.36 -95.01
CA GLN A 553 -56.91 -33.06 -94.34
C GLN A 553 -56.69 -33.08 -92.82
N SER A 554 -56.80 -34.24 -92.16
CA SER A 554 -56.87 -34.34 -90.69
C SER A 554 -55.53 -34.17 -89.95
N MET A 555 -54.40 -34.05 -90.63
CA MET A 555 -53.06 -34.06 -90.01
C MET A 555 -52.39 -32.69 -89.86
N ALA A 556 -53.08 -31.60 -90.21
CA ALA A 556 -52.51 -30.25 -90.17
C ALA A 556 -52.56 -29.61 -88.77
N ASP A 557 -53.70 -29.72 -88.08
CA ASP A 557 -54.03 -28.87 -86.93
C ASP A 557 -53.22 -29.20 -85.65
N ASP A 558 -52.77 -30.45 -85.48
CA ASP A 558 -52.00 -30.89 -84.31
C ASP A 558 -50.65 -30.15 -84.18
N VAL A 559 -50.04 -29.74 -85.29
CA VAL A 559 -48.64 -29.28 -85.36
C VAL A 559 -48.41 -27.94 -84.67
N ASP A 560 -49.39 -27.03 -84.69
CA ASP A 560 -49.20 -25.68 -84.12
C ASP A 560 -49.31 -25.66 -82.59
N SER A 561 -50.07 -26.59 -81.99
CA SER A 561 -50.23 -26.70 -80.53
C SER A 561 -48.91 -26.90 -79.77
N TRP A 562 -47.91 -27.53 -80.41
CA TRP A 562 -46.60 -27.82 -79.81
C TRP A 562 -45.66 -26.60 -79.74
N LYS A 563 -45.94 -25.52 -80.49
CA LYS A 563 -45.06 -24.34 -80.56
C LYS A 563 -45.19 -23.44 -79.32
N GLU A 564 -46.41 -23.13 -78.89
CA GLU A 564 -46.64 -22.23 -77.74
C GLU A 564 -46.04 -22.74 -76.42
N LEU A 565 -46.00 -24.07 -76.24
CA LEU A 565 -45.52 -24.69 -75.01
C LEU A 565 -44.00 -24.47 -74.83
N ALA A 566 -43.25 -24.42 -75.93
CA ALA A 566 -41.81 -24.19 -75.90
C ALA A 566 -41.46 -22.77 -75.44
N GLU A 567 -42.14 -21.74 -75.96
CA GLU A 567 -41.81 -20.33 -75.65
C GLU A 567 -42.04 -19.94 -74.20
N ARG A 568 -43.07 -20.50 -73.53
CA ARG A 568 -43.28 -20.27 -72.09
C ARG A 568 -42.09 -20.78 -71.27
N SER A 569 -41.67 -22.03 -71.50
CA SER A 569 -40.61 -22.70 -70.72
C SER A 569 -39.25 -21.95 -70.77
N TYR A 570 -38.92 -21.34 -71.91
CA TYR A 570 -37.65 -20.63 -72.10
C TYR A 570 -37.56 -19.32 -71.29
N ASN A 571 -38.69 -18.62 -71.13
CA ASN A 571 -38.72 -17.33 -70.46
C ASN A 571 -38.60 -17.44 -68.92
N GLU A 572 -39.18 -18.48 -68.30
CA GLU A 572 -39.07 -18.70 -66.86
C GLU A 572 -37.61 -18.99 -66.42
N TYR A 573 -36.90 -19.80 -67.20
CA TYR A 573 -35.47 -20.09 -66.98
C TYR A 573 -34.59 -18.82 -67.00
N LYS A 574 -34.94 -17.86 -67.86
CA LYS A 574 -34.18 -16.61 -68.07
C LYS A 574 -34.20 -15.67 -66.86
N GLU A 575 -35.34 -15.58 -66.16
CA GLU A 575 -35.46 -14.73 -64.96
C GLU A 575 -34.85 -15.38 -63.71
N LEU A 576 -34.99 -16.71 -63.56
CA LEU A 576 -34.33 -17.48 -62.50
C LEU A 576 -32.81 -17.24 -62.46
N ARG A 577 -32.18 -17.18 -63.64
CA ARG A 577 -30.75 -16.91 -63.76
C ARG A 577 -30.32 -15.55 -63.17
N LYS A 578 -31.06 -14.47 -63.45
CA LYS A 578 -30.74 -13.12 -62.93
C LYS A 578 -30.79 -13.07 -61.41
N ALA A 579 -31.74 -13.79 -60.81
CA ALA A 579 -31.92 -13.84 -59.36
C ALA A 579 -30.71 -14.46 -58.64
N CYS A 580 -30.07 -15.47 -59.24
CA CYS A 580 -28.82 -16.05 -58.74
C CYS A 580 -27.63 -15.07 -58.87
N GLU A 581 -27.45 -14.46 -60.05
CA GLU A 581 -26.33 -13.52 -60.31
C GLU A 581 -26.36 -12.31 -59.34
N ALA A 582 -27.55 -11.86 -58.91
CA ALA A 582 -27.70 -10.81 -57.89
C ALA A 582 -27.29 -11.25 -56.47
N LYS A 583 -27.52 -12.52 -56.08
CA LYS A 583 -27.17 -13.05 -54.75
C LYS A 583 -25.65 -13.13 -54.55
N ASP A 584 -24.92 -13.58 -55.57
CA ASP A 584 -23.46 -13.70 -55.51
C ASP A 584 -22.75 -12.36 -55.38
N ALA A 585 -23.29 -11.29 -55.97
CA ALA A 585 -22.79 -9.93 -55.80
C ALA A 585 -22.92 -9.47 -54.33
N GLN A 586 -24.02 -9.81 -53.66
CA GLN A 586 -24.29 -9.43 -52.27
C GLN A 586 -23.35 -10.15 -51.28
N LEU A 587 -23.05 -11.43 -51.52
CA LEU A 587 -22.09 -12.21 -50.72
C LEU A 587 -20.66 -11.66 -50.80
N LYS A 588 -20.22 -11.26 -52.01
CA LYS A 588 -18.90 -10.65 -52.22
C LYS A 588 -18.75 -9.32 -51.47
N LYS A 589 -19.80 -8.51 -51.39
CA LYS A 589 -19.79 -7.24 -50.65
C LYS A 589 -19.57 -7.46 -49.14
N LEU A 590 -20.38 -8.33 -48.51
CA LEU A 590 -20.27 -8.64 -47.08
C LEU A 590 -18.90 -9.22 -46.68
N THR A 591 -18.27 -9.97 -47.59
CA THR A 591 -16.94 -10.56 -47.36
C THR A 591 -15.85 -9.49 -47.29
N ASN A 592 -15.91 -8.46 -48.14
CA ASN A 592 -14.97 -7.34 -48.10
C ASN A 592 -15.19 -6.41 -46.89
N GLU A 593 -16.44 -6.15 -46.52
CA GLU A 593 -16.78 -5.31 -45.37
C GLU A 593 -16.27 -5.93 -44.04
N SER A 594 -16.32 -7.27 -43.93
CA SER A 594 -15.69 -8.01 -42.84
C SER A 594 -14.17 -7.75 -42.74
N MET A 595 -13.45 -7.89 -43.86
CA MET A 595 -11.99 -7.76 -43.89
C MET A 595 -11.45 -6.34 -43.65
N GLN A 596 -12.24 -5.29 -43.93
CA GLN A 596 -11.79 -3.90 -43.73
C GLN A 596 -11.94 -3.40 -42.28
N SER A 597 -12.61 -4.14 -41.40
CA SER A 597 -12.89 -3.73 -40.01
C SER A 597 -11.73 -3.92 -39.01
N ASN A 598 -10.72 -4.73 -39.34
CA ASN A 598 -9.60 -5.08 -38.44
C ASN A 598 -8.21 -4.62 -38.95
N GLY A 599 -8.18 -3.60 -39.81
CA GLY A 599 -6.98 -3.18 -40.56
C GLY A 599 -6.10 -2.09 -39.92
N ALA A 600 -6.11 -1.91 -38.60
CA ALA A 600 -5.39 -0.80 -37.93
C ALA A 600 -4.38 -1.29 -36.86
N SER A 601 -3.11 -1.43 -37.25
CA SER A 601 -2.00 -1.72 -36.32
C SER A 601 -1.69 -0.52 -35.43
N GLY A 602 -1.71 -0.69 -34.11
CA GLY A 602 -1.59 0.44 -33.18
C GLY A 602 -1.39 0.08 -31.71
N LYS A 603 -0.37 -0.77 -31.41
CA LYS A 603 0.16 -1.07 -30.06
C LYS A 603 -0.86 -0.97 -28.90
N VAL A 604 -1.59 -2.05 -28.63
CA VAL A 604 -2.33 -2.19 -27.36
C VAL A 604 -1.34 -2.01 -26.21
N ASN A 605 -1.50 -0.94 -25.44
CA ASN A 605 -0.58 -0.62 -24.36
C ASN A 605 -0.68 -1.69 -23.27
N GLU A 606 0.43 -2.34 -22.96
CA GLU A 606 0.52 -3.41 -21.96
C GLU A 606 0.08 -2.93 -20.57
N GLN A 607 0.25 -1.64 -20.28
CA GLN A 607 -0.28 -0.97 -19.09
C GLN A 607 -1.81 -1.03 -19.00
N THR A 608 -2.55 -1.05 -20.11
CA THR A 608 -4.02 -1.11 -20.11
C THR A 608 -4.52 -2.52 -19.79
N VAL A 609 -3.87 -3.55 -20.34
CA VAL A 609 -4.16 -4.95 -20.00
C VAL A 609 -3.79 -5.24 -18.54
N LYS A 610 -2.66 -4.69 -18.08
CA LYS A 610 -2.25 -4.76 -16.67
C LYS A 610 -3.24 -4.02 -15.76
N TYR A 611 -3.61 -2.77 -16.07
CA TYR A 611 -4.58 -1.99 -15.27
C TYR A 611 -5.90 -2.74 -15.04
N TRP A 612 -6.44 -3.40 -16.07
CA TRP A 612 -7.68 -4.18 -15.91
C TRP A 612 -7.47 -5.51 -15.17
N ARG A 613 -6.29 -6.12 -15.22
CA ARG A 613 -5.94 -7.30 -14.41
C ARG A 613 -5.78 -6.94 -12.94
N ASP A 614 -4.88 -6.01 -12.62
CA ASP A 614 -4.59 -5.54 -11.27
C ASP A 614 -5.88 -5.06 -10.57
N LYS A 615 -6.81 -4.43 -11.31
CA LYS A 615 -8.12 -3.98 -10.82
C LYS A 615 -9.16 -5.08 -10.65
N TYR A 616 -9.05 -6.20 -11.37
CA TYR A 616 -9.85 -7.40 -11.12
C TYR A 616 -9.33 -8.18 -9.91
N GLU A 617 -8.01 -8.32 -9.79
CA GLU A 617 -7.35 -8.97 -8.66
C GLU A 617 -7.64 -8.20 -7.35
N ALA A 618 -7.52 -6.87 -7.33
CA ALA A 618 -7.89 -6.02 -6.19
C ALA A 618 -9.40 -5.98 -5.88
N VAL A 619 -10.27 -6.48 -6.77
CA VAL A 619 -11.70 -6.72 -6.48
C VAL A 619 -11.89 -8.11 -5.88
N LEU A 620 -11.24 -9.15 -6.42
CA LEU A 620 -11.29 -10.51 -5.88
C LEU A 620 -10.73 -10.59 -4.46
N GLU A 621 -9.60 -9.94 -4.21
CA GLU A 621 -8.96 -9.87 -2.88
C GLU A 621 -9.87 -9.20 -1.84
N LYS A 622 -10.66 -8.20 -2.25
CA LYS A 622 -11.69 -7.54 -1.43
C LYS A 622 -12.91 -8.40 -1.10
N TYR A 623 -13.07 -9.56 -1.72
CA TYR A 623 -14.12 -10.55 -1.43
C TYR A 623 -13.53 -11.89 -0.95
N SER A 624 -12.28 -11.89 -0.45
CA SER A 624 -11.57 -13.06 0.05
C SER A 624 -11.33 -13.05 1.58
N HIS A 625 -12.13 -12.26 2.30
CA HIS A 625 -12.31 -12.26 3.76
C HIS A 625 -13.81 -12.25 4.08
#